data_AF-A0A7C9A7G9-F1
#
_entry.id   AF-A0A7C9A7G9-F1
#
_cell.length_a   1.000
_cell.length_b   1.000
_cell.length_c   1.000
_cell.angle_alpha   90.00
_cell.angle_beta   90.00
_cell.angle_gamma   90.00
#
_symmetry.space_group_name_H-M   'P 1'
#
loop_
_entity.id
_entity.type
_entity.pdbx_description
1 polymer ?
#
loop_
_entity_poly.entity_id
_entity_poly.type
_entity_poly.pdbx_seq_one_letter_code
_entity_poly.pdbx_strand_id
1 'polypeptide(L)'
;KNGGGCLLLELNSKVLGDNSSVFASLIADCRKGSRSSGGRAARFCRIEVPEVENLAVFRETIELMFEDDVTRRLIMVGAYRAIDILEVSASIKFNRGVFSCLKY
;
A
#
# COMPACT_ATOMS: atom_id res chain seq x y z
N LYS A 1 -23.36 4.66 -3.31
CA LYS A 1 -23.76 3.66 -2.29
C LYS A 1 -22.64 3.63 -1.25
N ASN A 2 -22.71 4.48 -0.23
CA ASN A 2 -21.65 4.66 0.75
C ASN A 2 -21.76 3.56 1.81
N GLY A 3 -21.32 2.35 1.46
CA GLY A 3 -21.07 1.32 2.46
C GLY A 3 -19.72 1.60 3.09
N GLY A 4 -19.66 1.65 4.42
CA GLY A 4 -18.41 1.58 5.18
C GLY A 4 -17.71 0.26 4.90
N GLY A 5 -17.05 0.18 3.74
CA GLY A 5 -16.30 -0.98 3.30
C GLY A 5 -15.06 -1.14 4.16
N CYS A 6 -14.69 -2.38 4.44
CA CYS A 6 -13.41 -2.74 5.00
C CYS A 6 -12.63 -3.45 3.89
N LEU A 7 -11.35 -3.10 3.74
CA LEU A 7 -10.42 -3.80 2.86
C LEU A 7 -9.41 -4.54 3.73
N LEU A 8 -9.38 -5.88 3.63
CA LEU A 8 -8.38 -6.71 4.27
C LEU A 8 -7.46 -7.30 3.19
N LEU A 9 -6.15 -7.11 3.35
CA LEU A 9 -5.13 -7.63 2.44
C LEU A 9 -4.07 -8.41 3.23
N GLU A 10 -3.75 -9.62 2.78
CA GLU A 10 -2.62 -10.40 3.27
C GLU A 10 -1.46 -10.29 2.28
N LEU A 11 -0.36 -9.66 2.70
CA LEU A 11 0.71 -9.22 1.81
C LEU A 11 2.09 -9.47 2.39
N ASN A 12 3.09 -9.55 1.52
CA ASN A 12 4.48 -9.69 1.94
C ASN A 12 5.00 -8.37 2.54
N SER A 13 5.27 -8.36 3.84
CA SER A 13 5.78 -7.18 4.55
C SER A 13 7.09 -6.62 3.98
N LYS A 14 7.96 -7.47 3.40
CA LYS A 14 9.20 -7.02 2.78
C LYS A 14 8.92 -6.18 1.54
N VAL A 15 8.06 -6.66 0.64
CA VAL A 15 7.71 -5.92 -0.58
C VAL A 15 7.02 -4.60 -0.23
N LEU A 16 6.10 -4.60 0.73
CA LEU A 16 5.46 -3.36 1.21
C LEU A 16 6.48 -2.35 1.77
N GLY A 17 7.39 -2.81 2.63
CA GLY A 17 8.39 -1.94 3.26
C GLY A 17 9.45 -1.42 2.28
N ASP A 18 9.87 -2.23 1.31
CA ASP A 18 10.82 -1.82 0.28
C ASP A 18 10.23 -0.77 -0.67
N ASN A 19 8.90 -0.76 -0.86
CA ASN A 19 8.21 0.18 -1.74
C ASN A 19 7.70 1.44 -1.02
N SER A 20 7.39 1.37 0.28
CA SER A 20 6.80 2.46 1.05
C SER A 20 7.52 2.67 2.37
N SER A 21 8.08 3.87 2.56
CA SER A 21 8.70 4.25 3.84
C SER A 21 7.69 4.34 4.99
N VAL A 22 6.41 4.64 4.69
CA VAL A 22 5.33 4.62 5.69
C VAL A 22 5.11 3.19 6.18
N PHE A 23 4.94 2.22 5.26
CA PHE A 23 4.79 0.82 5.66
C PHE A 23 6.04 0.26 6.31
N ALA A 24 7.23 0.64 5.86
CA ALA A 24 8.49 0.24 6.50
C ALA A 24 8.51 0.62 7.99
N SER A 25 8.11 1.86 8.31
CA SER A 25 8.02 2.32 9.70
C SER A 25 6.97 1.55 10.50
N LEU A 26 5.76 1.39 9.96
CA LEU A 26 4.66 0.68 10.63
C LEU A 26 5.01 -0.79 10.89
N ILE A 27 5.64 -1.46 9.93
CA ILE A 27 6.12 -2.84 10.09
C ILE A 27 7.20 -2.94 11.17
N ALA A 28 8.12 -1.96 11.22
CA ALA A 28 9.16 -1.94 12.25
C ALA A 28 8.57 -1.79 13.65
N ASP A 29 7.59 -0.89 13.83
CA ASP A 29 6.97 -0.63 15.13
C ASP A 29 6.10 -1.81 15.60
N CYS A 30 5.36 -2.40 14.67
CA CYS A 30 4.60 -3.62 14.87
C CYS A 30 5.47 -4.79 15.35
N ARG A 31 6.68 -4.95 14.79
CA ARG A 31 7.65 -5.97 15.24
C ARG A 31 8.24 -5.67 16.62
N LYS A 32 8.35 -4.40 17.02
CA LYS A 32 8.78 -4.02 18.38
C LYS A 32 7.69 -4.37 19.40
N GLY A 33 6.43 -4.04 19.11
CA GLY A 33 5.29 -4.33 19.98
C GLY A 33 4.97 -5.82 20.14
N SER A 34 5.30 -6.65 19.15
CA SER A 34 5.08 -8.11 19.24
C SER A 34 6.08 -8.81 20.17
N ARG A 35 7.26 -8.23 20.41
CA ARG A 35 8.29 -8.78 21.31
C ARG A 35 7.91 -8.81 22.79
N SER A 36 6.90 -8.03 23.21
CA SER A 36 6.36 -8.04 24.57
C SER A 36 5.26 -9.09 24.79
N SER A 37 4.77 -9.74 23.74
CA SER A 37 3.76 -10.80 23.81
C SER A 37 4.34 -12.13 23.32
N GLY A 38 4.79 -12.99 24.24
CA GLY A 38 5.52 -14.24 23.97
C GLY A 38 4.74 -15.37 23.28
N GLY A 39 3.90 -15.07 22.27
CA GLY A 39 3.08 -16.05 21.54
C GLY A 39 3.26 -15.99 20.03
N ARG A 40 2.77 -17.02 19.33
CA ARG A 40 2.84 -17.25 17.86
C ARG A 40 2.31 -16.09 16.97
N ALA A 41 1.80 -15.02 17.56
CA ALA A 41 1.41 -13.76 16.92
C ALA A 41 2.60 -13.02 16.27
N ALA A 42 3.85 -13.37 16.61
CA ALA A 42 5.06 -12.78 16.03
C ALA A 42 5.25 -12.97 14.51
N ARG A 43 4.37 -13.72 13.81
CA ARG A 43 4.47 -13.95 12.36
C ARG A 43 3.69 -12.97 11.49
N PHE A 44 2.67 -12.29 12.03
CA PHE A 44 1.81 -11.40 11.25
C PHE A 44 1.84 -10.00 11.83
N CYS A 45 2.13 -9.03 10.98
CA CYS A 45 2.00 -7.63 11.34
C CYS A 45 0.65 -7.10 10.84
N ARG A 46 -0.21 -6.68 11.76
CA ARG A 46 -1.47 -6.01 11.43
C ARG A 46 -1.24 -4.50 11.39
N ILE A 47 -1.59 -3.89 10.26
CA ILE A 47 -1.50 -2.46 10.03
C ILE A 47 -2.91 -1.98 9.68
N GLU A 48 -3.35 -0.92 10.33
CA GLU A 48 -4.63 -0.28 10.04
C GLU A 48 -4.36 1.10 9.43
N VAL A 49 -5.03 1.37 8.31
CA VAL A 49 -4.95 2.66 7.60
C VAL A 49 -6.33 3.28 7.69
N PRO A 50 -6.54 4.27 8.57
CA PRO A 50 -7.83 4.93 8.72
C PRO A 50 -8.11 5.87 7.55
N GLU A 51 -9.37 6.30 7.41
CA GLU A 51 -9.78 7.42 6.54
C GLU A 51 -9.43 7.26 5.04
N VAL A 52 -9.34 6.01 4.56
CA VAL A 52 -9.16 5.76 3.12
C VAL A 52 -10.45 6.04 2.37
N GLU A 53 -10.47 7.12 1.58
CA GLU A 53 -11.66 7.56 0.85
C GLU A 53 -12.09 6.56 -0.25
N ASN A 54 -11.13 6.05 -1.02
CA ASN A 54 -11.38 5.14 -2.12
C ASN A 54 -10.60 3.82 -1.96
N LEU A 55 -11.25 2.84 -1.34
CA LEU A 55 -10.66 1.51 -1.11
C LEU A 55 -10.24 0.79 -2.39
N ALA A 56 -10.93 1.05 -3.52
CA ALA A 56 -10.58 0.42 -4.79
C ALA A 56 -9.25 0.96 -5.33
N VAL A 57 -9.07 2.29 -5.33
CA VAL A 57 -7.80 2.92 -5.74
C VAL A 57 -6.68 2.49 -4.79
N PHE A 58 -6.98 2.44 -3.49
CA PHE A 58 -6.01 2.01 -2.50
C PHE A 58 -5.54 0.58 -2.77
N ARG A 59 -6.48 -0.36 -3.00
CA ARG A 59 -6.16 -1.75 -3.36
C ARG A 59 -5.27 -1.82 -4.59
N GLU A 60 -5.64 -1.12 -5.67
CA GLU A 60 -4.86 -1.10 -6.92
C GLU A 60 -3.45 -0.53 -6.71
N THR A 61 -3.33 0.55 -5.92
CA THR A 61 -2.03 1.16 -5.61
C THR A 61 -1.14 0.21 -4.81
N ILE A 62 -1.73 -0.55 -3.88
CA ILE A 62 -1.00 -1.58 -3.14
C ILE A 62 -0.57 -2.72 -4.07
N GLU A 63 -1.43 -3.16 -4.99
CA GLU A 63 -1.08 -4.18 -5.99
C GLU A 63 0.10 -3.73 -6.88
N LEU A 64 0.18 -2.44 -7.25
CA LEU A 64 1.33 -1.89 -8.01
C LEU A 64 2.68 -2.01 -7.30
N MET A 65 2.73 -2.18 -5.98
CA MET A 65 3.99 -2.44 -5.26
C MET A 65 4.58 -3.81 -5.62
N PHE A 66 3.75 -4.73 -6.09
CA PHE A 66 4.12 -6.10 -6.47
C PHE A 66 4.31 -6.28 -7.97
N GLU A 67 4.09 -5.23 -8.76
CA GLU A 67 4.27 -5.24 -10.21
C GLU A 67 5.71 -4.90 -10.58
N ASP A 68 6.25 -5.64 -11.54
CA ASP A 68 7.57 -5.35 -12.12
C ASP A 68 7.51 -4.15 -13.07
N ASP A 69 6.45 -4.07 -13.88
CA ASP A 69 6.23 -3.00 -14.87
C ASP A 69 5.01 -2.14 -14.50
N VAL A 70 5.27 -1.18 -13.60
CA VAL A 70 4.25 -0.23 -13.12
C VAL A 70 3.71 0.63 -14.27
N THR A 71 4.56 1.08 -15.20
CA THR A 71 4.16 1.96 -16.31
C THR A 71 3.16 1.25 -17.23
N ARG A 72 3.40 -0.02 -17.58
CA ARG A 72 2.45 -0.81 -18.37
C ARG A 72 1.10 -0.94 -17.67
N ARG A 73 1.08 -1.15 -16.35
CA ARG A 73 -0.16 -1.22 -15.57
C ARG A 73 -0.90 0.12 -15.57
N LEU A 74 -0.19 1.25 -15.44
CA LEU A 74 -0.77 2.58 -15.53
C LEU A 74 -1.43 2.86 -16.90
N ILE A 75 -0.79 2.45 -18.00
CA ILE A 75 -1.37 2.54 -19.35
C ILE A 75 -2.70 1.79 -19.45
N MET A 76 -2.80 0.61 -18.84
CA MET A 76 -4.02 -0.20 -18.89
C MET A 76 -5.19 0.42 -18.11
N VAL A 77 -4.93 1.11 -17.00
CA VAL A 77 -5.98 1.72 -16.17
C VAL A 77 -6.38 3.12 -16.66
N GLY A 78 -5.52 3.77 -17.44
CA GLY A 78 -5.78 5.07 -18.07
C GLY A 78 -5.54 6.27 -17.15
N ALA A 79 -5.59 7.47 -17.75
CA ALA A 79 -5.08 8.69 -17.10
C ALA A 79 -5.86 9.14 -15.87
N TYR A 80 -7.19 9.12 -15.90
CA TYR A 80 -7.98 9.48 -14.73
C TYR A 80 -7.67 8.58 -13.54
N ARG A 81 -7.52 7.27 -13.78
CA ARG A 81 -7.19 6.32 -12.71
C ARG A 81 -5.75 6.47 -12.23
N ALA A 82 -4.82 6.78 -13.13
CA ALA A 82 -3.43 7.06 -12.78
C ALA A 82 -3.29 8.29 -11.86
N ILE A 83 -4.17 9.30 -11.99
CA ILE A 83 -4.22 10.46 -11.09
C ILE A 83 -4.66 10.03 -9.67
N ASP A 84 -5.73 9.24 -9.55
CA ASP A 84 -6.16 8.72 -8.24
C ASP A 84 -5.03 7.88 -7.59
N ILE A 85 -4.36 7.05 -8.39
CA ILE A 85 -3.22 6.23 -7.94
C ILE A 85 -2.03 7.10 -7.52
N LEU A 86 -1.78 8.21 -8.22
CA LEU A 86 -0.72 9.15 -7.87
C LEU A 86 -0.96 9.75 -6.47
N GLU A 87 -2.20 10.16 -6.19
CA GLU A 87 -2.59 10.71 -4.88
C GLU A 87 -2.33 9.71 -3.74
N VAL A 88 -2.81 8.47 -3.90
CA VAL A 88 -2.57 7.41 -2.90
C VAL A 88 -1.09 7.05 -2.81
N SER A 89 -0.37 7.00 -3.93
CA SER A 89 1.07 6.71 -3.94
C SER A 89 1.85 7.76 -3.16
N ALA A 90 1.49 9.03 -3.28
CA ALA A 90 2.11 10.11 -2.51
C ALA A 90 1.82 9.99 -1.02
N SER A 91 0.56 9.71 -0.64
CA SER A 91 0.14 9.61 0.78
C SER A 91 0.85 8.48 1.54
N ILE A 92 1.11 7.35 0.87
CA ILE A 92 1.86 6.22 1.44
C ILE A 92 3.37 6.28 1.13
N LYS A 93 3.87 7.37 0.55
CA LYS A 93 5.29 7.53 0.16
C LYS A 93 5.83 6.38 -0.70
N PHE A 94 5.03 5.92 -1.66
CA PHE A 94 5.40 4.96 -2.69
C PHE A 94 6.07 5.68 -3.88
N ASN A 95 7.35 6.04 -3.71
CA ASN A 95 8.06 6.88 -4.68
C ASN A 95 8.12 6.29 -6.10
N ARG A 96 8.28 4.97 -6.22
CA ARG A 96 8.27 4.29 -7.53
C ARG A 96 6.93 4.49 -8.25
N GLY A 97 5.81 4.39 -7.53
CA GLY A 97 4.47 4.68 -8.06
C GLY A 97 4.34 6.14 -8.48
N VAL A 98 4.71 7.08 -7.60
CA VAL A 98 4.70 8.53 -7.88
C VAL A 98 5.46 8.86 -9.17
N PHE A 99 6.72 8.41 -9.28
CA PHE A 99 7.52 8.68 -10.46
C PHE A 99 6.98 8.00 -11.73
N SER A 100 6.35 6.83 -11.59
CA SER A 100 5.73 6.15 -12.74
C SER A 100 4.51 6.91 -13.24
N CYS A 101 3.66 7.42 -12.34
CA CYS A 101 2.50 8.24 -12.71
C CYS A 101 2.89 9.59 -13.33
N LEU A 102 3.98 10.22 -12.87
CA LEU A 102 4.45 11.50 -13.45
C LEU A 102 5.10 11.34 -14.83
N LYS A 103 5.58 10.14 -15.16
CA LYS A 103 6.19 9.82 -16.47
C LYS A 103 5.20 9.21 -17.46
N TYR A 104 4.11 8.65 -16.96
CA TYR A 104 3.00 8.11 -17.74
C TYR A 104 2.30 9.25 -18.50
#